data_AF-X1UZU3-F1
#
_entry.id   AF-X1UZU3-F1
#
_cell.length_a   1.000
_cell.length_b   1.000
_cell.length_c   1.000
_cell.angle_alpha   90.00
_cell.angle_beta   90.00
_cell.angle_gamma   90.00
#
_symmetry.space_group_name_H-M   'P 1'
#
loop_
_entity.id
_entity.type
_entity.pdbx_description
1 polymer ?
#
loop_
_entity_poly.entity_id
_entity_poly.type
_entity_poly.pdbx_seq_one_letter_code
_entity_poly.pdbx_strand_id
1 'polypeptide(L)'
;MPSEKGGLLVALEDGIYHYDIKTDSTSFIVNPVENSFEIRFNDGKCDPAGRLWAGTMSLTGKKTAGALYCLNNNGDIEKKIDSVSISNGIVWSPDNKKMYYIDTPTGKVKEYSYEDATGKISFLRDAVVIPPDMG
;
A
#
# COMPACT_ATOMS: atom_id res chain seq x y z
N MET A 1 -9.29 -6.48 -2.87
CA MET A 1 -8.90 -6.65 -4.29
C MET A 1 -9.28 -8.05 -4.74
N PRO A 2 -9.79 -8.28 -5.96
CA PRO A 2 -10.03 -9.63 -6.47
C PRO A 2 -8.75 -10.48 -6.45
N SER A 3 -8.88 -11.79 -6.18
CA SER A 3 -7.76 -12.73 -6.21
C SER A 3 -7.90 -13.72 -7.37
N GLU A 4 -6.78 -14.08 -8.02
CA GLU A 4 -6.75 -15.11 -9.06
C GLU A 4 -7.19 -16.49 -8.54
N LYS A 5 -7.04 -16.75 -7.24
CA LYS A 5 -7.53 -17.97 -6.58
C LYS A 5 -9.05 -17.96 -6.34
N GLY A 6 -9.77 -16.96 -6.88
CA GLY A 6 -11.15 -16.65 -6.53
C GLY A 6 -11.22 -15.85 -5.21
N GLY A 7 -12.36 -15.22 -4.92
CA GLY A 7 -12.52 -14.41 -3.71
C GLY A 7 -11.74 -13.08 -3.75
N LEU A 8 -11.38 -12.57 -2.56
CA LEU A 8 -10.77 -11.25 -2.37
C LEU A 8 -9.49 -11.35 -1.52
N LEU A 9 -8.48 -10.55 -1.83
CA LEU A 9 -7.49 -10.11 -0.87
C LEU A 9 -8.02 -8.90 -0.10
N VAL A 10 -8.00 -8.96 1.22
CA VAL A 10 -8.43 -7.89 2.12
C VAL A 10 -7.32 -7.56 3.10
N ALA A 11 -7.03 -6.28 3.29
CA ALA A 11 -6.14 -5.80 4.34
C ALA A 11 -7.02 -5.32 5.51
N LEU A 12 -7.00 -6.07 6.60
CA LEU A 12 -7.72 -5.79 7.83
C LEU A 12 -6.78 -5.13 8.85
N GLU A 13 -7.28 -4.82 10.05
CA GLU A 13 -6.47 -4.18 11.09
C GLU A 13 -5.21 -4.98 11.46
N ASP A 14 -5.32 -6.30 11.47
CA ASP A 14 -4.32 -7.24 11.98
C ASP A 14 -3.67 -8.11 10.90
N GLY A 15 -3.78 -7.73 9.63
CA GLY A 15 -3.08 -8.44 8.56
C GLY A 15 -3.79 -8.42 7.22
N ILE A 16 -3.17 -9.12 6.27
CA ILE A 16 -3.72 -9.39 4.95
C ILE A 16 -4.28 -10.81 4.94
N TYR A 17 -5.49 -10.93 4.42
CA TYR A 17 -6.24 -12.18 4.36
C TYR A 17 -6.73 -12.44 2.94
N HIS A 18 -6.88 -13.72 2.64
CA HIS A 18 -7.73 -14.16 1.54
C HIS A 18 -9.15 -14.41 2.09
N TYR A 19 -10.15 -13.77 1.50
CA TYR A 19 -11.56 -13.94 1.81
C TYR A 19 -12.24 -14.71 0.68
N ASP A 20 -12.73 -15.90 1.00
CA ASP A 20 -13.55 -16.69 0.09
C ASP A 20 -15.02 -16.30 0.24
N ILE A 21 -15.55 -15.68 -0.81
CA ILE A 21 -16.94 -15.19 -0.86
C ILE A 21 -17.96 -16.34 -0.83
N LYS A 22 -17.59 -17.53 -1.33
CA LYS A 22 -18.52 -18.67 -1.42
C LYS A 22 -18.71 -19.35 -0.08
N THR A 23 -17.64 -19.46 0.70
CA THR A 23 -17.63 -20.12 2.01
C THR A 23 -17.77 -19.15 3.18
N ASP A 24 -17.71 -17.84 2.92
CA ASP A 24 -17.72 -16.78 3.92
C ASP A 24 -16.61 -16.95 4.96
N SER A 25 -15.39 -17.27 4.50
CA SER A 25 -14.26 -17.58 5.37
C SER A 25 -13.01 -16.77 5.01
N THR A 26 -12.26 -16.37 6.03
CA THR A 26 -10.96 -15.70 5.89
C THR A 26 -9.81 -16.64 6.19
N SER A 27 -8.78 -16.62 5.34
CA SER A 27 -7.50 -17.30 5.56
C SER A 27 -6.40 -16.26 5.71
N PHE A 28 -5.67 -16.30 6.82
CA PHE A 28 -4.54 -15.41 7.08
C PHE A 28 -3.42 -15.64 6.06
N ILE A 29 -2.81 -14.53 5.59
CA ILE A 29 -1.64 -14.57 4.71
C ILE A 29 -0.42 -14.06 5.47
N VAL A 30 -0.46 -12.81 5.91
CA VAL A 30 0.69 -12.16 6.56
C VAL A 30 0.26 -10.90 7.31
N ASN A 31 0.97 -10.56 8.39
CA ASN A 31 0.87 -9.27 9.06
C ASN A 31 2.27 -8.65 9.23
N PRO A 32 2.62 -7.57 8.50
CA PRO A 32 3.92 -6.92 8.63
C PRO A 32 4.03 -5.98 9.85
N VAL A 33 2.96 -5.82 10.63
CA VAL A 33 2.85 -4.90 11.78
C VAL A 33 2.45 -5.60 13.08
N GLU A 34 2.66 -6.93 13.19
CA GLU A 34 2.26 -7.79 14.32
C GLU A 34 2.59 -7.26 15.72
N ASN A 35 3.63 -6.44 15.85
CA ASN A 35 4.08 -5.89 17.13
C ASN A 35 3.48 -4.52 17.49
N SER A 36 2.43 -4.07 16.79
CA SER A 36 1.83 -2.76 17.06
C SER A 36 0.31 -2.77 16.90
N PHE A 37 -0.39 -2.75 18.04
CA PHE A 37 -1.83 -2.47 18.11
C PHE A 37 -2.20 -1.02 17.77
N GLU A 38 -1.21 -0.18 17.48
CA GLU A 38 -1.39 1.23 17.15
C GLU A 38 -1.27 1.49 15.65
N ILE A 39 -1.10 0.45 14.82
CA ILE A 39 -0.94 0.58 13.38
C ILE A 39 -2.04 -0.23 12.68
N ARG A 40 -2.68 0.38 11.68
CA ARG A 40 -3.64 -0.29 10.79
C ARG A 40 -3.24 -0.08 9.33
N PHE A 41 -3.69 -0.96 8.45
CA PHE A 41 -3.72 -0.68 7.01
C PHE A 41 -4.70 0.45 6.69
N ASN A 42 -4.43 1.27 5.68
CA ASN A 42 -5.31 2.36 5.27
C ASN A 42 -5.82 2.21 3.84
N ASP A 43 -4.98 2.51 2.84
CA ASP A 43 -5.32 2.37 1.44
C ASP A 43 -4.44 1.31 0.76
N GLY A 44 -4.96 0.74 -0.33
CA GLY A 44 -4.25 -0.29 -1.06
C GLY A 44 -4.80 -0.51 -2.46
N LYS A 45 -3.96 -1.06 -3.33
CA LYS A 45 -4.29 -1.34 -4.73
C LYS A 45 -3.36 -2.42 -5.28
N CYS A 46 -3.85 -3.20 -6.24
CA CYS A 46 -2.98 -4.05 -7.03
C CYS A 46 -2.20 -3.23 -8.06
N ASP A 47 -0.91 -3.52 -8.20
CA ASP A 47 -0.12 -2.99 -9.31
C ASP A 47 -0.42 -3.74 -10.63
N PRO A 48 0.12 -3.29 -11.77
CA PRO A 48 -0.12 -3.93 -13.06
C PRO A 48 0.34 -5.40 -13.14
N ALA A 49 1.27 -5.83 -12.28
CA ALA A 49 1.74 -7.21 -12.19
C ALA A 49 0.91 -8.07 -11.22
N GLY A 50 -0.16 -7.52 -10.64
CA GLY A 50 -1.09 -8.21 -9.74
C GLY A 50 -0.65 -8.24 -8.27
N ARG A 51 0.45 -7.60 -7.90
CA ARG A 51 0.92 -7.55 -6.51
C ARG A 51 0.06 -6.61 -5.70
N LEU A 52 -0.30 -6.98 -4.47
CA LEU A 52 -1.06 -6.11 -3.59
C LEU A 52 -0.12 -5.11 -2.92
N TRP A 53 -0.32 -3.82 -3.17
CA TRP A 53 0.30 -2.76 -2.40
C TRP A 53 -0.69 -2.26 -1.37
N ALA A 54 -0.27 -2.20 -0.11
CA ALA A 54 -1.11 -1.73 0.98
C ALA A 54 -0.24 -0.98 1.97
N GLY A 55 -0.64 0.22 2.34
CA GLY A 55 0.10 1.03 3.29
C GLY A 55 -0.64 1.23 4.59
N THR A 56 0.11 1.62 5.61
CA THR A 56 -0.34 1.68 6.99
C THR A 56 -0.30 3.11 7.53
N MET A 57 -0.97 3.31 8.66
CA MET A 57 -0.97 4.55 9.42
C MET A 57 -1.08 4.28 10.92
N SER A 58 -0.64 5.24 11.72
CA SER A 58 -0.81 5.21 13.18
C SER A 58 -2.23 5.59 13.58
N LEU A 59 -2.84 4.82 14.49
CA LEU A 59 -4.09 5.15 15.20
C LEU A 59 -3.90 6.28 16.22
N THR A 60 -2.68 6.47 16.72
CA THR A 60 -2.32 7.52 17.69
C THR A 60 -1.84 8.81 17.03
N GLY A 61 -1.81 8.87 15.69
CA GLY A 61 -1.38 10.04 14.92
C GLY A 61 0.14 10.22 14.80
N LYS A 62 0.93 9.20 15.15
CA LYS A 62 2.40 9.24 15.01
C LYS A 62 2.79 9.24 13.52
N LYS A 63 3.26 10.40 13.06
CA LYS A 63 3.56 10.73 11.64
C LYS A 63 4.62 9.87 10.93
N THR A 64 5.32 8.98 11.61
CA THR A 64 6.37 8.14 11.01
C THR A 64 6.22 6.67 11.35
N ALA A 65 5.08 6.26 11.90
CA ALA A 65 4.85 4.86 12.26
C ALA A 65 4.32 4.02 11.09
N GLY A 66 3.78 4.67 10.05
CA GLY A 66 3.26 3.99 8.88
C GLY A 66 4.37 3.59 7.91
N ALA A 67 4.03 2.69 6.99
CA ALA A 67 4.86 2.27 5.88
C ALA A 67 3.99 1.83 4.69
N LEU A 68 4.57 1.78 3.49
CA LEU A 68 3.95 1.15 2.32
C LEU A 68 4.57 -0.22 2.11
N TYR A 69 3.73 -1.25 2.00
CA TYR A 69 4.13 -2.62 1.77
C TYR A 69 3.65 -3.13 0.42
N CYS A 70 4.36 -4.10 -0.14
CA CYS A 70 4.01 -4.83 -1.36
C CYS A 70 4.04 -6.34 -1.07
N LEU A 71 2.89 -6.99 -1.17
CA LEU A 71 2.73 -8.44 -1.12
C LEU A 71 2.84 -9.01 -2.55
N ASN A 72 3.85 -9.86 -2.77
CA ASN A 72 4.06 -10.51 -4.05
C ASN A 72 3.13 -11.74 -4.22
N ASN A 73 3.11 -12.31 -5.43
CA ASN A 73 2.23 -13.44 -5.76
C ASN A 73 2.63 -14.76 -5.06
N ASN A 74 3.82 -14.84 -4.47
CA ASN A 74 4.29 -15.97 -3.68
C ASN A 74 3.88 -15.87 -2.20
N GLY A 75 3.33 -14.73 -1.77
CA GLY A 75 2.95 -14.47 -0.38
C GLY A 75 4.03 -13.76 0.44
N ASP A 76 5.16 -13.37 -0.16
CA ASP A 76 6.18 -12.59 0.55
C ASP A 76 5.81 -11.11 0.55
N ILE A 77 5.99 -10.46 1.69
CA ILE A 77 5.73 -9.03 1.86
C ILE A 77 7.04 -8.25 2.02
N GLU A 78 7.16 -7.15 1.30
CA GLU A 78 8.31 -6.25 1.36
C GLU A 78 7.86 -4.85 1.76
N LYS A 79 8.61 -4.20 2.66
CA LYS A 79 8.44 -2.76 2.94
C LYS A 79 9.09 -1.96 1.81
N LYS A 80 8.29 -1.18 1.08
CA LYS A 80 8.73 -0.37 -0.07
C LYS A 80 9.02 1.08 0.29
N ILE A 81 8.26 1.66 1.22
CA ILE A 81 8.48 3.02 1.75
C ILE A 81 8.31 2.98 3.26
N ASP A 82 9.27 3.52 4.00
CA ASP A 82 9.22 3.62 5.47
C ASP A 82 8.82 5.04 5.92
N SER A 83 8.57 5.22 7.22
CA SER A 83 8.33 6.52 7.86
C SER A 83 7.21 7.33 7.21
N VAL A 84 6.12 6.66 6.85
CA VAL A 84 4.89 7.27 6.29
C VAL A 84 4.00 7.78 7.41
N SER A 85 3.34 8.92 7.21
CA SER A 85 2.32 9.42 8.15
C SER A 85 0.97 8.72 7.97
N ILE A 86 0.31 8.98 6.83
CA ILE A 86 -1.00 8.43 6.49
C ILE A 86 -0.95 7.97 5.05
N SER A 87 -0.63 6.69 4.86
CA SER A 87 -0.58 6.08 3.53
C SER A 87 -1.93 6.15 2.84
N ASN A 88 -1.96 6.66 1.61
CA ASN A 88 -3.20 6.88 0.88
C ASN A 88 -2.98 6.57 -0.61
N GLY A 89 -3.81 7.15 -1.48
CA GLY A 89 -3.85 6.90 -2.92
C GLY A 89 -2.54 6.47 -3.57
N ILE A 90 -2.59 5.30 -4.20
CA ILE A 90 -1.50 4.69 -4.98
C ILE A 90 -2.02 4.28 -6.37
N VAL A 91 -1.31 4.69 -7.42
CA VAL A 91 -1.64 4.35 -8.81
C VAL A 91 -0.37 4.22 -9.67
N TRP A 92 -0.51 3.59 -10.83
CA TRP A 92 0.57 3.40 -11.80
C TRP A 92 0.24 4.08 -13.12
N SER A 93 1.27 4.50 -13.86
CA SER A 93 1.10 5.00 -15.23
C SER A 93 0.67 3.89 -16.19
N PRO A 94 -0.07 4.20 -17.28
CA PRO A 94 -0.54 3.19 -18.23
C PRO A 94 0.58 2.42 -18.97
N ASP A 95 1.81 2.95 -18.98
CA ASP A 95 2.98 2.32 -19.57
C ASP A 95 3.78 1.46 -18.58
N ASN A 96 3.29 1.28 -17.35
CA ASN A 96 3.90 0.51 -16.26
C ASN A 96 5.33 0.96 -15.92
N LYS A 97 5.66 2.25 -16.06
CA LYS A 97 7.00 2.79 -15.73
C LYS A 97 7.04 3.69 -14.51
N LYS A 98 5.89 4.15 -14.04
CA LYS A 98 5.79 5.09 -12.93
C LYS A 98 4.76 4.64 -11.92
N MET A 99 5.05 4.93 -10.66
CA MET A 99 4.10 4.84 -9.55
C MET A 99 3.90 6.24 -8.98
N TYR A 100 2.65 6.58 -8.67
CA TYR A 100 2.30 7.79 -7.95
C TYR A 100 1.71 7.41 -6.60
N TYR A 101 2.14 8.10 -5.56
CA TYR A 101 1.80 7.77 -4.19
C TYR A 101 1.60 9.01 -3.33
N ILE A 102 0.63 8.93 -2.41
CA ILE A 102 0.25 10.01 -1.51
C ILE A 102 0.50 9.58 -0.06
N ASP A 103 1.28 10.40 0.65
CA ASP A 103 1.29 10.44 2.11
C ASP A 103 0.54 11.72 2.53
N THR A 104 -0.69 11.55 3.02
CA THR A 104 -1.71 12.62 3.09
C THR A 104 -1.19 13.93 3.71
N PRO A 105 -0.55 13.93 4.89
CA PRO A 105 -0.14 15.17 5.56
C PRO A 105 1.00 15.91 4.85
N THR A 106 1.64 15.29 3.85
CA THR A 106 2.70 15.95 3.08
C THR A 106 2.15 16.93 2.05
N GLY A 107 0.85 16.85 1.71
CA GLY A 107 0.23 17.69 0.68
C GLY A 107 0.84 17.47 -0.71
N LYS A 108 1.38 16.28 -0.99
CA LYS A 108 2.14 16.00 -2.21
C LYS A 108 1.68 14.71 -2.87
N VAL A 109 1.68 14.73 -4.20
CA VAL A 109 1.68 13.50 -5.02
C VAL A 109 3.12 13.24 -5.44
N LYS A 110 3.70 12.15 -4.95
CA LYS A 110 5.08 11.76 -5.24
C LYS A 110 5.11 10.82 -6.44
N GLU A 111 6.03 11.05 -7.38
CA GLU A 111 6.30 10.20 -8.54
C GLU A 111 7.57 9.38 -8.29
N TYR A 112 7.45 8.08 -8.55
CA TYR A 112 8.54 7.11 -8.48
C TYR A 112 8.72 6.46 -9.85
N SER A 113 9.96 6.11 -10.22
CA SER A 113 10.17 5.08 -11.22
C SER A 113 9.61 3.78 -10.67
N TYR A 114 9.11 2.92 -11.56
CA TYR A 114 8.56 1.63 -11.22
C TYR A 114 9.02 0.60 -12.24
N GLU A 115 9.58 -0.51 -11.75
CA GLU A 115 9.99 -1.65 -12.55
C GLU A 115 8.94 -2.76 -12.43
N ASP A 116 8.15 -2.99 -13.47
CA ASP A 116 7.00 -3.91 -13.42
C ASP A 116 7.40 -5.34 -13.01
N ALA A 117 8.52 -5.83 -13.57
CA ALA A 117 9.04 -7.16 -13.30
C ALA A 117 9.37 -7.42 -11.81
N THR A 118 9.79 -6.40 -11.07
CA THR A 118 10.34 -6.57 -9.70
C THR A 118 9.54 -5.82 -8.63
N GLY A 119 8.77 -4.81 -9.02
CA GLY A 119 8.09 -3.91 -8.09
C GLY A 119 9.05 -2.96 -7.39
N LYS A 120 10.29 -2.85 -7.88
CA LYS A 120 11.24 -1.85 -7.39
C LYS A 120 10.75 -0.47 -7.77
N ILE A 121 10.96 0.46 -6.84
CA ILE A 121 10.65 1.87 -7.03
C ILE A 121 11.86 2.72 -6.67
N SER A 122 11.96 3.90 -7.28
CA SER A 122 12.91 4.93 -6.85
C SER A 122 12.25 6.29 -6.96
N PHE A 123 12.39 7.11 -5.91
CA PHE A 123 11.80 8.44 -5.91
C PHE A 123 12.39 9.29 -7.04
N LEU A 124 11.52 9.95 -7.79
CA LEU A 124 11.93 10.86 -8.88
C LEU A 124 11.70 12.31 -8.48
N ARG A 125 10.47 12.65 -8.10
CA ARG A 125 10.07 14.02 -7.77
C ARG A 125 8.72 14.09 -7.07
N ASP A 126 8.42 15.24 -6.50
CA ASP A 126 7.05 15.63 -6.19
C ASP A 126 6.37 16.06 -7.51
N ALA A 127 5.45 15.25 -8.03
CA ALA A 127 4.74 15.55 -9.28
C ALA A 127 3.70 16.65 -9.10
N VAL A 128 3.09 16.72 -7.91
CA VAL A 128 2.17 17.77 -7.49
C VAL A 128 2.49 18.17 -6.06
N VAL A 129 2.51 19.46 -5.79
CA VAL A 129 2.60 20.03 -4.44
C VAL A 129 1.37 20.91 -4.24
N ILE A 130 0.56 20.58 -3.23
CA ILE A 130 -0.61 21.36 -2.85
C ILE A 130 -0.14 22.53 -1.98
N PRO A 131 -0.42 23.79 -2.38
CA PRO A 131 -0.07 24.95 -1.58
C PRO A 131 -0.77 24.94 -0.21
N PRO A 132 -0.11 25.43 0.87
CA PRO A 132 -0.69 25.43 2.22
C PRO A 132 -1.98 26.25 2.36
N ASP A 133 -2.21 27.20 1.47
CA ASP A 133 -3.37 28.09 1.41
C ASP A 133 -4.58 27.46 0.71
N MET A 134 -4.45 26.23 0.20
CA MET A 134 -5.52 25.50 -0.50
C MET A 134 -6.24 24.44 0.37
N GLY A 135 -6.23 24.57 1.71
CA GLY A 135 -6.88 23.62 2.63
C GLY A 135 -7.26 24.19 3.99
#